data_AF-A0AAN8S317-F1
#
_entry.id   AF-A0AAN8S317-F1
#
_cell.length_a   1.000
_cell.length_b   1.000
_cell.length_c   1.000
_cell.angle_alpha   90.00
_cell.angle_beta   90.00
_cell.angle_gamma   90.00
#
_symmetry.space_group_name_H-M   'P 1'
#
loop_
_entity.id
_entity.type
_entity.pdbx_description
1 polymer ?
#
loop_
_entity_poly.entity_id
_entity_poly.type
_entity_poly.pdbx_seq_one_letter_code
_entity_poly.pdbx_strand_id
1 'polypeptide(L)' 'MSTFRVAGLNYVQYSNIAARMLRRALKAEKRGDAAKRDESHIKFTQWKDGKPIGEDLHRLNVIKSS' A
#
# COMPACT_ATOMS: atom_id res chain seq x y z
N MET A 1 17.61 -18.61 5.89
CA MET A 1 16.73 -17.43 6.08
C MET A 1 15.78 -17.38 4.91
N SER A 2 14.47 -17.21 5.12
CA SER A 2 13.54 -17.13 3.98
C SER A 2 13.79 -15.85 3.17
N THR A 3 13.82 -15.96 1.85
CA THR A 3 14.23 -14.88 0.93
C THR A 3 13.41 -13.60 1.09
N PHE A 4 12.12 -13.74 1.40
CA PHE A 4 11.23 -12.59 1.65
C PHE A 4 11.58 -11.81 2.94
N ARG A 5 12.13 -12.46 3.97
CA ARG A 5 12.56 -11.77 5.20
C ARG A 5 13.83 -10.95 4.98
N VAL A 6 14.72 -11.41 4.10
CA VAL A 6 15.92 -10.67 3.71
C VAL A 6 15.56 -9.44 2.88
N ALA A 7 14.51 -9.54 2.06
CA ALA A 7 13.95 -8.41 1.30
C ALA A 7 13.19 -7.38 2.16
N GLY A 8 13.20 -7.51 3.50
CA GLY A 8 12.49 -6.60 4.40
C GLY A 8 10.97 -6.76 4.40
N LEU A 9 10.43 -7.82 3.80
CA LEU A 9 8.98 -8.07 3.80
C LEU A 9 8.54 -8.70 5.12
N ASN A 10 7.49 -8.13 5.71
CA ASN A 10 6.77 -8.77 6.79
C ASN A 10 5.87 -9.91 6.24
N TYR A 11 5.42 -10.79 7.14
CA TYR A 11 4.59 -11.94 6.77
C TYR A 11 3.30 -11.55 6.03
N VAL A 12 2.63 -10.49 6.48
CA VAL A 12 1.37 -9.99 5.90
C VAL A 12 1.60 -9.47 4.48
N GLN A 13 2.71 -8.79 4.24
CA GLN A 13 3.10 -8.32 2.90
C GLN A 13 3.36 -9.49 1.96
N TYR A 14 4.11 -10.49 2.42
CA TYR A 14 4.40 -11.69 1.64
C TYR A 14 3.13 -12.46 1.26
N SER A 15 2.25 -12.74 2.23
CA SER A 15 1.01 -13.49 1.98
C SER A 15 0.05 -12.72 1.05
N ASN A 16 -0.03 -11.40 1.17
CA ASN A 16 -0.83 -10.55 0.28
C ASN A 16 -0.30 -10.56 -1.17
N ILE A 17 1.03 -10.59 -1.37
CA ILE A 17 1.63 -10.72 -2.71
C ILE A 17 1.27 -12.08 -3.32
N ALA A 18 1.43 -13.17 -2.57
CA ALA A 18 1.09 -14.50 -3.05
C ALA A 18 -0.41 -14.61 -3.40
N ALA A 19 -1.30 -14.05 -2.56
CA ALA A 19 -2.73 -14.02 -2.82
C ALA A 19 -3.08 -13.24 -4.10
N ARG A 20 -2.43 -12.09 -4.36
CA ARG A 20 -2.62 -11.33 -5.61
C ARG A 20 -2.19 -12.14 -6.84
N MET A 21 -1.06 -12.82 -6.77
CA MET A 21 -0.61 -13.68 -7.88
C MET A 21 -1.60 -14.81 -8.15
N LEU A 22 -2.12 -15.45 -7.08
CA LEU A 22 -3.13 -16.49 -7.20
C LEU A 22 -4.41 -15.96 -7.86
N ARG A 23 -4.91 -14.79 -7.44
CA ARG A 23 -6.12 -14.16 -8.04
C ARG A 23 -5.94 -13.86 -9.52
N ARG A 24 -4.74 -13.49 -9.95
CA ARG A 24 -4.39 -13.31 -11.36
C ARG A 24 -4.23 -14.63 -12.13
N ALA A 25 -4.03 -15.75 -11.46
CA ALA A 25 -3.98 -17.05 -12.14
C ALA A 25 -5.38 -17.65 -12.38
N LEU A 26 -6.45 -17.09 -11.80
CA LEU A 26 -7.81 -17.61 -11.96
C LEU A 26 -8.38 -17.38 -13.38
N LYS A 27 -9.34 -18.25 -13.74
CA LYS A 27 -10.18 -18.13 -14.94
C LYS A 27 -10.90 -16.78 -14.97
N ALA A 28 -11.07 -16.22 -16.17
CA ALA A 28 -11.61 -14.88 -16.40
C ALA A 28 -12.94 -14.62 -15.67
N GLU A 29 -13.84 -15.61 -15.66
CA GLU A 29 -15.16 -15.52 -15.01
C GLU A 29 -15.11 -15.21 -13.50
N LYS A 30 -14.08 -15.69 -12.80
CA LYS A 30 -13.93 -15.50 -11.35
C LYS A 30 -12.92 -14.42 -10.99
N ARG A 31 -12.22 -13.90 -12.01
CA ARG A 31 -11.16 -12.90 -11.84
C ARG A 31 -11.73 -11.53 -11.54
N GLY A 32 -12.87 -11.17 -12.14
CA GLY A 32 -13.53 -9.88 -11.89
C GLY A 32 -13.93 -9.69 -10.42
N ASP A 33 -14.53 -10.70 -9.80
CA ASP A 33 -14.90 -10.64 -8.38
C ASP A 33 -13.70 -10.75 -7.44
N ALA A 34 -12.65 -11.47 -7.85
CA ALA A 34 -11.41 -11.56 -7.09
C ALA A 34 -10.62 -10.24 -7.09
N ALA A 35 -10.63 -9.50 -8.20
CA ALA A 35 -9.90 -8.25 -8.37
C ALA A 35 -10.35 -7.15 -7.39
N LYS A 36 -11.65 -7.11 -7.03
CA LYS A 36 -12.20 -6.17 -6.05
C LYS A 36 -11.51 -6.24 -4.68
N ARG A 37 -10.93 -7.39 -4.32
CA ARG A 37 -10.20 -7.57 -3.06
C ARG A 37 -8.79 -7.00 -3.06
N ASP A 38 -8.27 -6.62 -4.22
CA ASP A 38 -6.92 -6.05 -4.34
C ASP A 38 -6.93 -4.52 -4.18
N GLU A 39 -8.10 -3.89 -4.16
CA GLU A 39 -8.28 -2.46 -3.94
C GLU A 39 -8.18 -2.13 -2.44
N SER A 40 -7.31 -1.19 -2.09
CA SER A 40 -7.16 -0.70 -0.71
C SER A 40 -7.08 0.82 -0.71
N HIS A 41 -8.17 1.49 -0.34
CA HIS A 41 -8.28 2.95 -0.29
C HIS A 41 -7.91 3.53 1.08
N ILE A 42 -6.81 3.06 1.67
CA ILE A 42 -6.40 3.54 3.00
C ILE A 42 -5.50 4.77 2.81
N LYS A 43 -5.97 5.92 3.27
CA LYS A 43 -5.14 7.13 3.41
C LYS A 43 -4.51 7.13 4.80
N PHE A 44 -3.19 7.11 4.85
CA PHE A 44 -2.45 7.24 6.10
C PHE A 44 -2.10 8.71 6.34
N THR A 45 -2.63 9.29 7.42
CA THR A 45 -2.23 10.61 7.89
C THR A 45 -1.29 10.43 9.08
N GLN A 46 -0.02 10.77 8.89
CA GLN A 46 0.95 10.74 9.98
C GLN A 46 0.79 12.01 10.84
N TRP A 47 0.66 11.83 12.15
CA TRP A 47 0.58 12.90 13.14
C TRP A 47 1.87 12.97 13.93
N LYS A 48 2.39 14.18 14.14
CA LYS A 48 3.52 14.42 15.04
C LYS A 48 3.32 15.76 15.73
N ASP A 49 3.63 15.84 17.02
CA ASP A 49 3.52 17.05 17.83
C ASP A 49 2.13 17.72 17.77
N GLY A 50 1.08 16.89 17.63
CA GLY A 50 -0.32 17.35 17.56
C GLY A 50 -0.79 17.90 16.21
N LYS A 51 0.05 17.85 15.16
CA LYS A 51 -0.32 18.28 13.80
C LYS A 51 -0.15 17.17 12.76
N PRO A 52 -1.02 17.10 11.74
CA PRO A 52 -0.86 16.17 10.63
C PRO A 52 0.29 16.64 9.72
N ILE A 53 1.32 15.81 9.57
CA ILE A 53 2.51 16.12 8.76
C ILE A 53 2.18 16.09 7.25
N GLY A 54 1.20 15.26 6.87
CA GLY A 54 0.90 14.96 5.48
C GLY A 54 0.40 16.13 4.64
N GLU A 55 -0.19 17.15 5.27
CA GLU A 55 -0.69 18.35 4.57
C GLU A 55 0.29 19.53 4.66
N ASP A 56 1.06 19.59 5.74
CA ASP A 56 1.98 20.70 6.03
C ASP A 56 3.19 20.71 5.07
N LEU A 57 3.69 19.54 4.68
CA LEU A 57 4.80 19.44 3.71
C LEU A 57 4.42 19.94 2.30
N HIS A 58 3.17 19.74 1.87
CA HIS A 58 2.69 20.27 0.59
C HIS A 58 2.55 21.80 0.66
N ARG A 59 2.14 22.36 1.81
CA ARG A 59 2.01 23.82 2.01
C ARG A 59 3.37 24.51 2.11
N LEU A 60 4.37 23.90 2.75
CA LEU A 60 5.70 24.47 2.92
C LEU A 60 6.51 24.56 1.61
N ASN A 61 6.29 23.63 0.66
CA ASN A 61 6.94 23.69 -0.66
C ASN A 61 6.33 24.75 -1.59
N VAL A 62 5.06 25.12 -1.43
CA VAL A 62 4.42 26.17 -2.23
C VAL A 62 4.97 27.55 -1.84
N ILE A 63 5.17 27.81 -0.55
CA ILE A 63 5.63 29.11 -0.03
C ILE A 63 7.11 29.39 -0.38
N LYS A 64 7.94 28.37 -0.56
CA LYS A 64 9.37 28.53 -0.91
C LYS A 64 9.64 28.73 -2.42
N SER A 65 8.61 28.71 -3.26
CA SER A 65 8.72 28.84 -4.72
C SER A 65 8.27 30.20 -5.29
N SER A 66 7.98 31.17 -4.42
CA SER A 66 7.59 32.55 -4.78
C SER A 66 8.56 33.57 -4.22
#